data_AF-A0A3M1GIV1-F1
#
_entry.id   AF-A0A3M1GIV1-F1
#
_cell.length_a   1.000
_cell.length_b   1.000
_cell.length_c   1.000
_cell.angle_alpha   90.00
_cell.angle_beta   90.00
_cell.angle_gamma   90.00
#
_symmetry.space_group_name_H-M   'P 1'
#
loop_
_entity.id
_entity.type
_entity.pdbx_description
1 polymer ?
#
loop_
_entity_poly.entity_id
_entity_poly.type
_entity_poly.pdbx_seq_one_letter_code
_entity_poly.pdbx_strand_id
1 'polypeptide(L)'
;MNDLQTMLKRFQDNLDILREREAKYAGSAPVDLLNQIADHQEAIRLVRQAMSGSISRAEMEEALRPLLVDIRDRTEQHPEWGVSIGDVSGGIVNSIIAGRDVNVTNISTGGGAYIGGGVNTGGGEFTGRDKNVLLGERAVYIGGNVQGSTIVTGDENRLGAGEPAFAPVYRAIENASLPAQDKADLTAEVQEIEAEVAKGDGVDESFLGRRLRSLRRISPEIARMVEAALSARRR
;
A
#
# COMPACT_ATOMS: atom_id res chain seq x y z
N MET A 1 -15.35 -21.15 5.39
CA MET A 1 -14.96 -22.52 5.79
C MET A 1 -15.87 -22.93 6.93
N ASN A 2 -16.39 -24.15 6.90
CA ASN A 2 -17.22 -24.69 7.99
C ASN A 2 -16.34 -24.87 9.25
N ASP A 3 -16.91 -24.63 10.44
CA ASP A 3 -16.23 -24.73 11.75
C ASP A 3 -15.44 -26.05 11.90
N LEU A 4 -16.04 -27.17 11.49
CA LEU A 4 -15.41 -28.51 11.50
C LEU A 4 -14.23 -28.64 10.51
N GLN A 5 -14.26 -27.95 9.37
CA GLN A 5 -13.13 -27.96 8.42
C GLN A 5 -11.94 -27.22 8.99
N THR A 6 -12.18 -26.10 9.68
CA THR A 6 -11.14 -25.34 10.37
C THR A 6 -10.51 -26.18 11.48
N MET A 7 -11.33 -26.87 12.26
CA MET A 7 -10.88 -27.76 13.34
C MET A 7 -10.06 -28.94 12.79
N LEU A 8 -10.54 -29.60 11.73
CA LEU A 8 -9.83 -30.69 11.07
C LEU A 8 -8.44 -30.24 10.59
N LYS A 9 -8.38 -29.09 9.92
CA LYS A 9 -7.12 -28.54 9.43
C LYS A 9 -6.13 -28.31 10.58
N ARG A 10 -6.57 -27.71 11.70
CA ARG A 10 -5.70 -27.50 12.87
C ARG A 10 -5.15 -28.80 13.45
N PHE A 11 -5.97 -29.86 13.55
CA PHE A 11 -5.46 -31.15 14.03
C PHE A 11 -4.47 -31.78 13.05
N GLN A 12 -4.66 -31.63 11.74
CA GLN A 12 -3.72 -32.10 10.73
C GLN A 12 -2.38 -31.36 10.82
N ASP A 13 -2.42 -30.03 10.88
CA ASP A 13 -1.22 -29.19 11.00
C ASP A 13 -0.41 -29.57 12.27
N ASN A 14 -1.10 -29.79 13.41
CA ASN A 14 -0.45 -30.24 14.64
C ASN A 14 0.13 -31.65 14.53
N LEU A 15 -0.60 -32.59 13.91
CA LEU A 15 -0.12 -33.96 13.72
C LEU A 15 1.15 -34.01 12.86
N ASP A 16 1.23 -33.17 11.82
CA ASP A 16 2.41 -33.09 10.96
C ASP A 16 3.64 -32.59 11.74
N ILE A 17 3.46 -31.60 12.62
CA ILE A 17 4.52 -31.13 13.54
C ILE A 17 4.98 -32.26 14.47
N LEU A 18 4.05 -33.02 15.06
CA LEU A 18 4.38 -34.12 15.97
C LEU A 18 5.13 -35.26 15.26
N ARG A 19 4.75 -35.58 14.01
CA ARG A 19 5.46 -36.56 13.18
C ARG A 19 6.86 -36.11 12.78
N GLU A 20 7.04 -34.82 12.49
CA GLU A 20 8.37 -34.29 12.24
C GLU A 20 9.26 -34.41 13.49
N ARG A 21 8.69 -34.20 14.68
CA ARG A 21 9.40 -34.42 15.95
C ARG A 21 9.72 -35.90 16.16
N GLU A 22 8.78 -36.80 15.92
CA GLU A 22 8.98 -38.26 16.02
C GLU A 22 10.15 -38.72 15.13
N ALA A 23 10.22 -38.23 13.90
CA ALA A 23 11.28 -38.55 12.96
C ALA A 23 12.68 -38.15 13.48
N LYS A 24 12.79 -37.08 14.28
CA LYS A 24 14.06 -36.62 14.89
C LYS A 24 14.59 -37.58 15.95
N TYR A 25 13.74 -38.41 16.55
CA TYR A 25 14.13 -39.41 17.55
C TYR A 25 14.60 -40.74 16.96
N ALA A 26 14.63 -40.90 15.63
CA ALA A 26 15.15 -42.11 14.96
C ALA A 26 14.62 -43.45 15.52
N GLY A 27 13.33 -43.49 15.88
CA GLY A 27 12.67 -44.69 16.46
C GLY A 27 12.75 -44.82 17.99
N SER A 28 13.32 -43.84 18.68
CA SER A 28 13.39 -43.77 20.14
C SER A 28 12.54 -42.62 20.71
N ALA A 29 11.39 -42.36 20.08
CA ALA A 29 10.49 -41.29 20.49
C ALA A 29 9.98 -41.52 21.92
N PRO A 30 9.91 -40.47 22.77
CA PRO A 30 9.31 -40.57 24.09
C PRO A 30 7.86 -41.08 24.02
N VAL A 31 7.45 -41.90 24.98
CA VAL A 31 6.09 -42.46 25.05
C VAL A 31 5.02 -41.36 25.03
N ASP A 32 5.29 -40.21 25.66
CA ASP A 32 4.36 -39.08 25.67
C ASP A 32 4.13 -38.48 24.29
N LEU A 33 5.16 -38.44 23.44
CA LEU A 33 5.04 -37.97 22.06
C LEU A 33 4.19 -38.94 21.23
N LEU A 34 4.41 -40.25 21.41
CA LEU A 34 3.62 -41.29 20.75
C LEU A 34 2.15 -41.24 21.17
N ASN A 35 1.88 -41.02 22.46
CA ASN A 35 0.53 -40.84 22.97
C ASN A 35 -0.13 -39.58 22.37
N GLN A 36 0.58 -38.45 22.29
CA GLN A 36 0.06 -37.24 21.66
C GLN A 36 -0.29 -37.43 20.18
N ILE A 37 0.54 -38.20 19.44
CA ILE A 37 0.27 -38.55 18.04
C ILE A 37 -1.02 -39.37 17.94
N ALA A 38 -1.16 -40.39 18.78
CA ALA A 38 -2.36 -41.23 18.82
C ALA A 38 -3.63 -40.41 19.15
N ASP A 39 -3.54 -39.51 20.14
CA ASP A 39 -4.65 -38.63 20.54
C ASP A 39 -5.09 -37.72 19.38
N HIS A 40 -4.15 -37.15 18.62
CA HIS A 40 -4.47 -36.33 17.45
C HIS A 40 -5.05 -37.14 16.29
N GLN A 41 -4.57 -38.36 16.07
CA GLN A 41 -5.14 -39.26 15.05
C GLN A 41 -6.59 -39.61 15.37
N GLU A 42 -6.89 -39.87 16.65
CA GLU A 42 -8.23 -40.17 17.12
C GLU A 42 -9.16 -38.94 17.01
N ALA A 43 -8.67 -37.75 17.38
CA ALA A 43 -9.41 -36.51 17.20
C ALA A 43 -9.76 -36.25 15.72
N ILE A 44 -8.80 -36.47 14.80
CA ILE A 44 -9.04 -36.37 13.35
C ILE A 44 -10.09 -37.37 12.89
N ARG A 45 -10.05 -38.61 13.41
CA ARG A 45 -11.03 -39.66 13.09
C ARG A 45 -12.44 -39.24 13.50
N LEU A 46 -12.60 -38.73 14.72
CA LEU A 46 -13.88 -38.26 15.27
C LEU A 46 -14.44 -37.08 14.46
N VAL A 47 -13.61 -36.08 14.14
CA VAL A 47 -14.06 -34.93 13.32
C VAL A 47 -14.49 -35.38 11.92
N ARG A 48 -13.78 -36.33 11.30
CA ARG A 48 -14.19 -36.89 10.00
C ARG A 48 -15.52 -37.65 10.09
N GLN A 49 -15.75 -38.41 11.15
CA GLN A 49 -17.03 -39.09 11.38
C GLN A 49 -18.19 -38.11 11.59
N ALA A 50 -17.95 -37.01 12.29
CA ALA A 50 -18.95 -35.95 12.45
C ALA A 50 -19.25 -35.25 11.11
N MET A 51 -18.22 -34.99 10.30
CA MET A 51 -18.38 -34.41 8.96
C MET A 51 -19.13 -35.33 7.98
N SER A 52 -18.98 -36.65 8.10
CA SER A 52 -19.74 -37.62 7.30
C SER A 52 -21.15 -37.90 7.83
N GLY A 53 -21.52 -37.32 8.98
CA GLY A 53 -22.79 -37.58 9.65
C GLY A 53 -22.89 -38.96 10.32
N SER A 54 -21.76 -39.64 10.52
CA SER A 54 -21.70 -40.96 11.17
C SER A 54 -21.82 -40.88 12.69
N ILE A 55 -21.48 -39.72 13.27
CA ILE A 55 -21.76 -39.35 14.66
C ILE A 55 -22.30 -37.93 14.71
N SER A 56 -23.08 -37.60 15.73
CA SER A 56 -23.53 -36.23 15.97
C SER A 56 -22.39 -35.35 16.51
N ARG A 57 -22.57 -34.02 16.39
CA ARG A 57 -21.61 -33.05 16.96
C ARG A 57 -21.46 -33.20 18.48
N ALA A 58 -22.56 -33.47 19.19
CA ALA A 58 -22.53 -33.66 20.64
C ALA A 58 -21.76 -34.92 21.05
N GLU A 59 -21.94 -36.03 20.33
CA GLU A 59 -21.17 -37.26 20.55
C GLU A 59 -19.68 -37.05 20.25
N MET A 60 -19.35 -36.30 19.20
CA MET A 60 -17.97 -35.93 18.89
C MET A 60 -17.36 -35.07 20.02
N GLU A 61 -18.07 -34.05 20.50
CA GLU A 61 -17.59 -33.17 21.58
C GLU A 61 -17.38 -33.93 22.89
N GLU A 62 -18.27 -34.84 23.26
CA GLU A 62 -18.11 -35.69 24.45
C GLU A 62 -16.95 -36.67 24.29
N ALA A 63 -16.75 -37.24 23.09
CA ALA A 63 -15.61 -38.12 22.80
C ALA A 63 -14.27 -37.37 22.78
N LEU A 64 -14.25 -36.10 22.38
CA LEU A 64 -13.05 -35.25 22.39
C LEU A 64 -12.70 -34.73 23.79
N ARG A 65 -13.67 -34.66 24.69
CA ARG A 65 -13.49 -34.13 26.05
C ARG A 65 -12.31 -34.74 26.81
N PRO A 66 -12.14 -36.07 26.92
CA PRO A 66 -10.97 -36.64 27.61
C PRO A 66 -9.65 -36.32 26.90
N LEU A 67 -9.64 -36.31 25.56
CA LEU A 67 -8.45 -36.01 24.76
C LEU A 67 -7.98 -34.56 24.96
N LEU A 68 -8.91 -33.61 25.12
CA LEU A 68 -8.61 -32.20 25.31
C LEU A 68 -8.06 -31.87 26.70
N VAL A 69 -8.50 -32.60 27.73
CA VAL A 69 -7.97 -32.44 29.11
C VAL A 69 -6.52 -32.91 29.15
N ASP A 70 -6.24 -34.07 28.57
CA ASP A 70 -4.89 -34.64 28.52
C ASP A 70 -3.91 -33.77 27.74
N ILE A 71 -4.35 -33.15 26.64
CA ILE A 71 -3.50 -32.22 25.87
C ILE A 71 -3.14 -31.00 26.71
N ARG A 72 -4.10 -30.46 27.48
CA ARG A 72 -3.87 -29.29 28.32
C ARG A 72 -2.88 -29.60 29.45
N ASP A 73 -3.11 -30.68 30.18
CA ASP A 73 -2.28 -31.06 31.33
C ASP A 73 -0.85 -31.41 30.89
N ARG A 74 -0.67 -32.07 29.73
CA ARG A 74 0.66 -32.39 29.19
C ARG A 74 1.41 -31.15 28.67
N THR A 75 0.69 -30.15 28.15
CA THR A 75 1.30 -28.88 27.70
C THR A 75 1.77 -28.04 28.90
N GLU A 76 1.07 -28.12 30.03
CA GLU A 76 1.46 -27.43 31.27
C GLU A 76 2.66 -28.10 31.98
N GLN A 77 2.83 -29.42 31.85
CA GLN A 77 3.93 -30.17 32.48
C GLN A 77 5.27 -30.07 31.75
N HIS A 78 5.27 -29.79 30.44
CA HIS A 78 6.47 -29.60 29.62
C HIS A 78 6.47 -28.23 28.94
N PRO A 79 6.67 -27.13 29.69
CA PRO A 79 6.69 -25.77 29.16
C PRO A 79 7.79 -25.56 28.11
N GLU A 80 8.84 -26.38 28.10
CA GLU A 80 9.88 -26.41 27.07
C GLU A 80 9.41 -26.99 25.72
N TRP A 81 8.27 -27.70 25.68
CA TRP A 81 7.71 -28.31 24.46
C TRP A 81 6.53 -27.53 23.88
N GLY A 82 5.91 -26.68 24.71
CA GLY A 82 4.93 -25.70 24.28
C GLY A 82 5.63 -24.45 23.75
N VAL A 83 5.53 -24.20 22.45
CA VAL A 83 5.59 -22.81 21.97
C VAL A 83 4.30 -22.16 22.45
N SER A 84 4.30 -21.71 23.71
CA SER A 84 3.30 -20.78 24.19
C SER A 84 3.54 -19.47 23.44
N ILE A 85 2.69 -19.19 22.45
CA ILE A 85 2.48 -17.80 22.01
C ILE A 85 1.63 -17.12 23.10
N GLY A 86 2.17 -17.08 24.31
CA GLY A 86 1.75 -16.15 25.34
C GLY A 86 2.53 -14.85 25.14
N ASP A 87 1.92 -13.72 25.52
CA ASP A 87 2.58 -12.42 25.52
C ASP A 87 4.01 -12.55 26.03
N VAL A 88 4.98 -12.27 25.15
CA VAL A 88 6.38 -12.19 25.55
C VAL A 88 6.55 -10.91 26.35
N SER A 89 6.23 -11.01 27.63
CA SER A 89 6.33 -9.94 28.63
C SER A 89 7.69 -9.93 29.33
N GLY A 90 8.72 -10.46 28.67
CA GLY A 90 10.11 -10.46 29.13
C GLY A 90 11.04 -10.04 28.01
N GLY A 91 11.98 -9.14 28.29
CA GLY A 91 12.94 -8.62 27.32
C GLY A 91 13.73 -9.76 26.67
N ILE A 92 13.48 -10.00 25.39
CA ILE A 92 14.27 -10.93 24.58
C ILE A 92 15.61 -10.25 24.29
N VAL A 93 16.68 -10.69 24.96
CA VAL A 93 18.04 -10.25 24.65
C VAL A 93 18.74 -11.36 23.87
N ASN A 94 19.22 -11.07 22.66
CA ASN A 94 19.99 -11.95 21.77
C ASN A 94 19.29 -13.19 21.16
N SER A 95 17.95 -13.22 21.04
CA SER A 95 17.26 -14.30 20.30
C SER A 95 16.85 -13.88 18.90
N ILE A 96 16.98 -14.79 17.93
CA ILE A 96 16.45 -14.60 16.57
C ILE A 96 14.96 -14.92 16.60
N ILE A 97 14.12 -13.90 16.41
CA ILE A 97 12.68 -14.09 16.19
C ILE A 97 12.50 -14.43 14.70
N ALA A 98 12.49 -15.72 14.37
CA ALA A 98 12.11 -16.20 13.04
C ALA A 98 10.62 -16.53 13.04
N GLY A 99 9.79 -15.60 12.59
CA GLY A 99 8.36 -15.81 12.42
C GLY A 99 7.95 -15.61 10.97
N ARG A 100 7.45 -16.67 10.33
CA ARG A 100 6.98 -16.64 8.93
C ARG A 100 5.69 -15.84 8.77
N ASP A 101 4.89 -15.68 9.82
CA ASP A 101 3.60 -14.97 9.80
C ASP A 101 3.26 -14.39 11.18
N VAL A 102 4.06 -13.46 11.71
CA VAL A 102 3.66 -12.75 12.93
C VAL A 102 2.94 -11.46 12.55
N ASN A 103 1.60 -11.52 12.56
CA ASN A 103 0.74 -10.33 12.53
C ASN A 103 0.74 -9.65 13.91
N VAL A 104 1.91 -9.17 14.37
CA VAL A 104 1.93 -8.19 15.47
C VAL A 104 1.77 -6.82 14.86
N THR A 105 0.74 -6.09 15.30
CA THR A 105 0.49 -4.71 14.87
C THR A 105 1.42 -3.69 15.51
N ASN A 106 2.20 -4.08 16.53
CA ASN A 106 3.14 -3.18 17.20
C ASN A 106 4.37 -3.93 17.73
N ILE A 107 5.56 -3.45 17.38
CA ILE A 107 6.83 -3.94 17.92
C ILE A 107 7.43 -2.82 18.76
N SER A 108 7.33 -2.95 20.08
CA SER A 108 7.99 -2.03 21.02
C SER A 108 9.32 -2.63 21.43
N THR A 109 10.43 -2.08 20.93
CA THR A 109 11.78 -2.54 21.27
C THR A 109 12.33 -1.93 22.55
N GLY A 110 11.61 -1.01 23.20
CA GLY A 110 12.10 -0.22 24.33
C GLY A 110 13.26 0.73 24.00
N GLY A 111 13.63 0.88 22.71
CA GLY A 111 14.77 1.65 22.21
C GLY A 111 14.75 1.85 20.69
N GLY A 112 15.92 2.10 20.07
CA GLY A 112 16.06 2.19 18.61
C GLY A 112 16.13 0.81 17.95
N ALA A 113 15.46 0.61 16.82
CA ALA A 113 15.56 -0.63 16.03
C ALA A 113 16.62 -0.48 14.92
N TYR A 114 17.55 -1.42 14.83
CA TYR A 114 18.51 -1.50 13.73
C TYR A 114 18.05 -2.54 12.70
N ILE A 115 17.96 -2.13 11.44
CA ILE A 115 17.64 -3.05 10.33
C ILE A 115 18.80 -3.01 9.33
N GLY A 116 19.56 -4.10 9.27
CA GLY A 116 20.62 -4.28 8.29
C GLY A 116 20.04 -4.76 6.97
N GLY A 117 19.63 -3.85 6.09
CA GLY A 117 19.14 -4.20 4.74
C GLY A 117 18.04 -3.28 4.21
N GLY A 118 17.52 -3.62 3.03
CA GLY A 118 16.38 -2.93 2.43
C GLY A 118 15.09 -3.24 3.19
N VAL A 119 14.34 -2.21 3.57
CA VAL A 119 13.03 -2.33 4.21
C VAL A 119 11.96 -2.03 3.16
N ASN A 120 11.05 -2.97 2.92
CA ASN A 120 9.82 -2.71 2.18
C ASN A 120 8.68 -2.58 3.19
N THR A 121 8.11 -1.38 3.33
CA THR A 121 7.04 -1.13 4.28
C THR A 121 5.68 -1.59 3.79
N GLY A 122 5.52 -1.91 2.49
CA GLY A 122 4.23 -2.31 1.91
C GLY A 122 3.10 -1.27 2.03
N GLY A 123 3.43 -0.05 2.48
CA GLY A 123 2.48 0.99 2.90
C GLY A 123 2.65 1.32 4.39
N GLY A 124 2.99 2.58 4.69
CA GLY A 124 3.25 3.09 6.04
C GLY A 124 4.50 3.97 6.10
N GLU A 125 4.61 4.79 7.15
CA GLU A 125 5.71 5.73 7.32
C GLU A 125 6.75 5.19 8.31
N PHE A 126 8.02 5.14 7.89
CA PHE A 126 9.13 4.81 8.78
C PHE A 126 9.63 6.09 9.46
N THR A 127 9.22 6.36 10.69
CA THR A 127 9.64 7.54 11.46
C THR A 127 10.87 7.22 12.31
N GLY A 128 12.06 7.34 11.70
CA GLY A 128 13.32 7.37 12.45
C GLY A 128 13.56 8.76 13.06
N ARG A 129 14.09 8.83 14.28
CA ARG A 129 14.45 10.10 14.95
C ARG A 129 15.48 10.91 14.15
N ASP A 130 16.45 10.23 13.56
CA ASP A 130 17.51 10.84 12.75
C ASP A 130 17.62 10.09 11.43
N LYS A 131 17.16 10.69 10.32
CA LYS A 131 17.32 10.13 8.97
C LYS A 131 18.51 10.78 8.29
N ASN A 132 19.58 10.03 8.10
CA ASN A 132 20.65 10.41 7.18
C ASN A 132 20.25 9.98 5.77
N VAL A 133 19.72 10.92 4.98
CA VAL A 133 19.36 10.66 3.59
C VAL A 133 20.54 11.01 2.70
N LEU A 134 21.16 9.99 2.10
CA LEU A 134 22.17 10.19 1.07
C LEU A 134 21.46 10.39 -0.27
N LEU A 135 21.57 11.59 -0.83
CA LEU A 135 20.96 11.96 -2.10
C LEU A 135 22.02 12.01 -3.21
N GLY A 136 21.67 11.49 -4.38
CA GLY A 136 22.48 11.62 -5.60
C GLY A 136 22.32 13.00 -6.25
N GLU A 137 23.02 13.22 -7.36
CA GLU A 137 22.86 14.45 -8.14
C GLU A 137 21.42 14.66 -8.57
N ARG A 138 20.94 15.90 -8.43
CA ARG A 138 19.57 16.34 -8.80
C ARG A 138 18.44 15.69 -7.99
N ALA A 139 18.73 15.00 -6.89
CA ALA A 139 17.70 14.38 -6.08
C ALA A 139 17.06 15.38 -5.09
N VAL A 140 15.75 15.25 -4.92
CA VAL A 140 14.95 16.04 -3.97
C VAL A 140 14.29 15.11 -2.97
N TYR A 141 14.56 15.35 -1.69
CA TYR A 141 13.93 14.65 -0.58
C TYR A 141 12.97 15.57 0.14
N ILE A 142 11.74 15.09 0.37
CA ILE A 142 10.73 15.81 1.13
C ILE A 142 10.21 14.89 2.22
N GLY A 143 10.56 15.20 3.47
CA GLY A 143 10.21 14.42 4.65
C GLY A 143 8.85 14.75 5.27
N GLY A 144 7.91 15.34 4.52
CA GLY A 144 6.63 15.81 5.06
C GLY A 144 5.54 16.06 4.01
N ASN A 145 4.40 16.61 4.42
CA ASN A 145 3.26 16.87 3.55
C ASN A 145 3.52 18.06 2.61
N VAL A 146 3.22 17.89 1.32
CA VAL A 146 3.34 18.90 0.25
C VAL A 146 2.02 19.20 -0.45
N GLN A 147 0.90 18.90 0.21
CA GLN A 147 -0.42 19.19 -0.33
C GLN A 147 -0.56 20.68 -0.71
N GLY A 148 -1.00 20.94 -1.94
CA GLY A 148 -1.13 22.28 -2.51
C GLY A 148 0.17 22.90 -3.01
N SER A 149 1.29 22.17 -3.01
CA SER A 149 2.58 22.67 -3.52
C SER A 149 2.83 22.22 -4.96
N THR A 150 3.46 23.07 -5.76
CA THR A 150 4.07 22.67 -7.04
C THR A 150 5.57 22.51 -6.80
N ILE A 151 6.07 21.28 -6.86
CA ILE A 151 7.50 21.00 -6.70
C ILE A 151 8.09 20.88 -8.10
N VAL A 152 9.04 21.75 -8.40
CA VAL A 152 9.72 21.76 -9.69
C VAL A 152 11.23 21.66 -9.45
N THR A 153 11.87 20.73 -10.15
CA THR A 153 13.26 20.33 -9.92
C THR A 153 13.98 20.23 -11.27
N GLY A 154 15.30 20.46 -11.29
CA GLY A 154 16.09 20.54 -12.53
C GLY A 154 16.32 21.96 -13.03
N ASP A 155 16.81 22.09 -14.27
CA ASP A 155 17.23 23.36 -14.87
C ASP A 155 16.18 23.90 -15.85
N GLU A 156 16.20 25.21 -16.11
CA GLU A 156 15.32 25.90 -17.08
C GLU A 156 13.81 25.84 -16.77
N ASN A 157 13.47 25.59 -15.51
CA ASN A 157 12.09 25.55 -15.05
C ASN A 157 11.45 26.96 -15.01
N ARG A 158 10.35 27.14 -15.74
CA ARG A 158 9.55 28.38 -15.73
C ARG A 158 8.26 28.16 -14.95
N LEU A 159 8.18 28.73 -13.76
CA LEU A 159 6.98 28.73 -12.91
C LEU A 159 6.23 30.06 -13.10
N GLY A 160 5.08 30.01 -13.77
CA GLY A 160 4.17 31.15 -13.85
C GLY A 160 3.35 31.26 -12.57
N ALA A 161 3.60 32.30 -11.76
CA ALA A 161 2.82 32.61 -10.56
C ALA A 161 1.48 33.26 -10.97
N GLY A 162 0.50 32.43 -11.31
CA GLY A 162 -0.87 32.82 -11.68
C GLY A 162 -1.48 31.79 -12.62
N GLU A 163 -2.81 31.63 -12.63
CA GLU A 163 -3.43 30.97 -13.79
C GLU A 163 -2.92 31.71 -15.03
N PRO A 164 -2.37 31.01 -16.05
CA PRO A 164 -1.91 31.67 -17.27
C PRO A 164 -3.06 32.53 -17.79
N ALA A 165 -2.78 33.77 -18.19
CA ALA A 165 -3.82 34.74 -18.59
C ALA A 165 -4.77 34.18 -19.68
N PHE A 166 -4.30 33.19 -20.44
CA PHE A 166 -5.03 32.50 -21.50
C PHE A 166 -5.74 31.20 -21.06
N ALA A 167 -5.58 30.73 -19.82
CA ALA A 167 -6.25 29.52 -19.32
C ALA A 167 -7.78 29.56 -19.46
N PRO A 168 -8.48 30.68 -19.19
CA PRO A 168 -9.91 30.80 -19.49
C PRO A 168 -10.23 30.67 -20.98
N VAL A 169 -9.34 31.14 -21.87
CA VAL A 169 -9.52 31.07 -23.34
C VAL A 169 -9.42 29.62 -23.82
N TYR A 170 -8.41 28.88 -23.38
CA TYR A 170 -8.26 27.46 -23.76
C TYR A 170 -9.46 26.61 -23.32
N ARG A 171 -9.94 26.81 -22.08
CA ARG A 171 -11.18 26.17 -21.60
C ARG A 171 -12.40 26.51 -22.45
N ALA A 172 -12.50 27.76 -22.92
CA ALA A 172 -13.61 28.17 -23.78
C ALA A 172 -13.54 27.52 -25.17
N ILE A 173 -12.35 27.37 -25.76
CA ILE A 173 -12.17 26.67 -27.04
C ILE A 173 -12.54 25.19 -26.90
N GLU A 174 -12.08 24.53 -25.84
CA GLU A 174 -12.35 23.11 -25.58
C GLU A 174 -13.86 22.84 -25.43
N ASN A 175 -14.57 23.70 -24.70
CA ASN A 175 -16.00 23.57 -24.45
C ASN A 175 -16.89 24.11 -25.60
N ALA A 176 -16.33 24.83 -26.57
CA ALA A 176 -17.09 25.38 -27.67
C ALA A 176 -17.72 24.26 -28.52
N SER A 177 -18.95 24.50 -29.02
CA SER A 177 -19.60 23.60 -29.97
C SER A 177 -19.10 23.87 -31.40
N LEU A 178 -17.81 23.59 -31.62
CA LEU A 178 -17.10 23.80 -32.89
C LEU A 178 -16.56 22.47 -33.44
N PRO A 179 -16.43 22.33 -34.78
CA PRO A 179 -15.70 21.24 -35.40
C PRO A 179 -14.28 21.09 -34.81
N ALA A 180 -13.77 19.86 -34.76
CA ALA A 180 -12.44 19.59 -34.22
C ALA A 180 -11.32 20.38 -34.94
N GLN A 181 -11.45 20.57 -36.25
CA GLN A 181 -10.52 21.36 -37.04
C GLN A 181 -10.49 22.83 -36.58
N ASP A 182 -11.67 23.45 -36.41
CA ASP A 182 -11.78 24.84 -35.96
C ASP A 182 -11.22 25.02 -34.55
N LYS A 183 -11.41 24.03 -33.65
CA LYS A 183 -10.79 24.04 -32.31
C LYS A 183 -9.27 23.98 -32.38
N ALA A 184 -8.72 23.14 -33.26
CA ALA A 184 -7.27 23.04 -33.46
C ALA A 184 -6.71 24.35 -34.01
N ASP A 185 -7.37 24.93 -35.02
CA ASP A 185 -6.97 26.20 -35.62
C ASP A 185 -7.03 27.35 -34.60
N LEU A 186 -8.13 27.46 -33.82
CA LEU A 186 -8.25 28.43 -32.72
C LEU A 186 -7.17 28.26 -31.66
N THR A 187 -6.87 27.01 -31.29
CA THR A 187 -5.84 26.72 -30.27
C THR A 187 -4.46 27.16 -30.76
N ALA A 188 -4.11 26.87 -32.01
CA ALA A 188 -2.84 27.29 -32.60
C ALA A 188 -2.73 28.83 -32.67
N GLU A 189 -3.79 29.51 -33.10
CA GLU A 189 -3.83 30.97 -33.17
C GLU A 189 -3.66 31.62 -31.77
N VAL A 190 -4.29 31.05 -30.72
CA VAL A 190 -4.13 31.54 -29.34
C VAL A 190 -2.73 31.26 -28.79
N GLN A 191 -2.14 30.10 -29.08
CA GLN A 191 -0.76 29.78 -28.70
C GLN A 191 0.25 30.75 -29.31
N GLU A 192 0.08 31.10 -30.59
CA GLU A 192 0.94 32.09 -31.25
C GLU A 192 0.81 33.48 -30.64
N ILE A 193 -0.42 33.90 -30.28
CA ILE A 193 -0.64 35.16 -29.56
C ILE A 193 0.03 35.12 -28.19
N GLU A 194 -0.13 34.04 -27.42
CA GLU A 194 0.48 33.89 -26.10
C GLU A 194 2.01 33.97 -26.18
N ALA A 195 2.61 33.32 -27.17
CA ALA A 195 4.05 33.35 -27.44
C ALA A 195 4.53 34.76 -27.84
N GLU A 196 3.77 35.49 -28.66
CA GLU A 196 4.09 36.87 -29.01
C GLU A 196 4.05 37.78 -27.79
N VAL A 197 2.98 37.71 -26.98
CA VAL A 197 2.81 38.55 -25.79
C VAL A 197 3.86 38.24 -24.72
N ALA A 198 4.38 37.00 -24.69
CA ALA A 198 5.50 36.64 -23.81
C ALA A 198 6.80 37.41 -24.10
N LYS A 199 6.93 38.06 -25.27
CA LYS A 199 8.06 38.93 -25.61
C LYS A 199 8.07 40.28 -24.87
N GLY A 200 6.98 40.66 -24.19
CA GLY A 200 6.89 41.91 -23.43
C GLY A 200 7.01 43.15 -24.33
N ASP A 201 8.03 43.98 -24.11
CA ASP A 201 8.25 45.20 -24.90
C ASP A 201 8.56 44.93 -26.38
N GLY A 202 8.95 43.70 -26.72
CA GLY A 202 9.26 43.28 -28.10
C GLY A 202 8.07 42.76 -28.91
N VAL A 203 6.84 43.04 -28.49
CA VAL A 203 5.60 42.56 -29.14
C VAL A 203 5.36 43.24 -30.49
N ASP A 204 5.11 42.44 -31.53
CA ASP A 204 4.61 42.92 -32.82
C ASP A 204 3.07 43.10 -32.78
N GLU A 205 2.63 44.33 -32.50
CA GLU A 205 1.20 44.70 -32.50
C GLU A 205 0.51 44.45 -33.85
N SER A 206 1.25 44.52 -34.97
CA SER A 206 0.70 44.23 -36.30
C SER A 206 0.42 42.74 -36.49
N PHE A 207 1.26 41.89 -35.90
CA PHE A 207 1.05 40.45 -35.83
C PHE A 207 -0.17 40.12 -34.96
N LEU A 208 -0.24 40.67 -33.75
CA LEU A 208 -1.39 40.50 -32.85
C LEU A 208 -2.70 40.93 -33.51
N GLY A 209 -2.71 42.09 -34.17
CA GLY A 209 -3.88 42.59 -34.88
C GLY A 209 -4.33 41.68 -36.03
N ARG A 210 -3.39 41.02 -36.73
CA ARG A 210 -3.72 40.03 -37.78
C ARG A 210 -4.32 38.77 -37.18
N ARG A 211 -3.71 38.23 -36.12
CA ARG A 211 -4.16 37.01 -35.43
C ARG A 211 -5.53 37.19 -34.79
N LEU A 212 -5.79 38.34 -34.13
CA LEU A 212 -7.11 38.68 -33.59
C LEU A 212 -8.20 38.77 -34.66
N ARG A 213 -7.89 39.29 -35.86
CA ARG A 213 -8.85 39.27 -36.98
C ARG A 213 -9.12 37.86 -37.49
N SER A 214 -8.11 36.99 -37.53
CA SER A 214 -8.27 35.56 -37.85
C SER A 214 -9.23 34.89 -36.85
N LEU A 215 -8.96 35.06 -35.54
CA LEU A 215 -9.81 34.54 -34.47
C LEU A 215 -11.25 35.04 -34.56
N ARG A 216 -11.47 36.34 -34.80
CA ARG A 216 -12.82 36.92 -34.95
C ARG A 216 -13.61 36.31 -36.11
N ARG A 217 -12.94 35.81 -37.15
CA ARG A 217 -13.59 35.15 -38.29
C ARG A 217 -14.08 33.74 -37.95
N ILE A 218 -13.34 33.02 -37.10
CA ILE A 218 -13.68 31.64 -36.68
C ILE A 218 -14.64 31.66 -35.50
N SER A 219 -14.30 32.40 -34.44
CA SER A 219 -15.13 32.54 -33.24
C SER A 219 -15.02 33.95 -32.63
N PRO A 220 -16.02 34.82 -32.86
CA PRO A 220 -16.06 36.17 -32.29
C PRO A 220 -16.02 36.20 -30.77
N GLU A 221 -16.56 35.18 -30.09
CA GLU A 221 -16.59 35.09 -28.64
C GLU A 221 -15.20 34.83 -28.05
N ILE A 222 -14.49 33.84 -28.59
CA ILE A 222 -13.12 33.51 -28.19
C ILE A 222 -12.19 34.70 -28.41
N ALA A 223 -12.37 35.43 -29.52
CA ALA A 223 -11.59 36.64 -29.78
C ALA A 223 -11.80 37.73 -28.70
N ARG A 224 -13.02 37.92 -28.19
CA ARG A 224 -13.28 38.86 -27.07
C ARG A 224 -12.59 38.41 -25.78
N MET A 225 -12.56 37.11 -25.50
CA MET A 225 -11.87 36.58 -24.32
C MET A 225 -10.35 36.78 -24.41
N VAL A 226 -9.78 36.58 -25.61
CA VAL A 226 -8.37 36.89 -25.87
C VAL A 226 -8.08 38.38 -25.66
N GLU A 227 -8.92 39.28 -26.18
CA GLU A 227 -8.78 40.73 -25.96
C GLU A 227 -8.85 41.10 -24.46
N ALA A 228 -9.71 40.44 -23.70
CA ALA A 228 -9.80 40.62 -22.25
C ALA A 228 -8.52 40.14 -21.54
N ALA A 229 -7.99 38.98 -21.91
CA ALA A 229 -6.73 38.45 -21.37
C ALA A 229 -5.53 39.36 -21.67
N LEU A 230 -5.45 39.89 -22.90
CA LEU A 230 -4.44 40.87 -23.30
C LEU A 230 -4.54 42.18 -22.50
N SER A 231 -5.77 42.66 -22.30
CA SER A 231 -6.04 43.88 -21.53
C SER A 231 -5.69 43.73 -20.04
N ALA A 232 -5.94 42.55 -19.47
CA ALA A 232 -5.61 42.25 -18.08
C ALA A 232 -4.09 42.26 -17.82
N ARG A 233 -3.29 41.89 -18.81
CA ARG A 233 -1.82 41.83 -18.71
C ARG A 233 -1.14 43.19 -18.90
N ARG A 234 -1.81 44.17 -19.51
CA ARG A 234 -1.30 45.55 -19.69
C ARG A 234 -1.47 46.44 -18.44
N ARG A 235 -2.19 45.97 -17.43
CA ARG A 235 -2.39 46.68 -16.16
C ARG A 235 -1.34 46.24 -15.14
#